data_AF-A0A524INY3-F1
#
_entry.id   AF-A0A524INY3-F1
#
_cell.length_a   1.000
_cell.length_b   1.000
_cell.length_c   1.000
_cell.angle_alpha   90.00
_cell.angle_beta   90.00
_cell.angle_gamma   90.00
#
_symmetry.space_group_name_H-M   'P 1'
#
loop_
_entity.id
_entity.type
_entity.pdbx_description
1 polymer ?
#
loop_
_entity_poly.entity_id
_entity_poly.type
_entity_poly.pdbx_seq_one_letter_code
_entity_poly.pdbx_strand_id
1 'polypeptide(L)'
;EITVVALPCAGVYCEVGQYLLRKGPPRPSHPYRGWLELYGSPEFAKVAKWMRRVVNQCAKSAGKAEKARMEEAFLISSRYEWMFWDMAWREERWPV
;
A
#
# COMPACT_ATOMS: atom_id res chain seq x y z
N GLU A 1 11.56 11.80 -1.69
CA GLU A 1 11.66 10.63 -0.77
C GLU A 1 10.35 10.36 0.01
N ILE A 2 9.66 11.36 0.57
CA ILE A 2 8.41 11.15 1.36
C ILE A 2 7.31 10.37 0.62
N THR A 3 6.97 10.75 -0.62
CA THR A 3 5.91 10.04 -1.36
C THR A 3 6.28 8.59 -1.69
N VAL A 4 7.58 8.28 -1.77
CA VAL A 4 8.07 6.93 -2.08
C VAL A 4 7.81 5.98 -0.91
N VAL A 5 8.06 6.44 0.33
CA VAL A 5 7.77 5.63 1.53
C VAL A 5 6.28 5.51 1.83
N ALA A 6 5.44 6.42 1.32
CA ALA A 6 3.99 6.31 1.49
C ALA A 6 3.31 5.47 0.40
N LEU A 7 3.98 5.27 -0.76
CA LEU A 7 3.38 4.58 -1.90
C LEU A 7 3.01 3.11 -1.60
N PRO A 8 3.84 2.30 -0.91
CA PRO A 8 3.44 0.93 -0.56
C PRO A 8 2.14 0.86 0.24
N CYS A 9 1.93 1.77 1.18
CA CYS A 9 0.68 1.83 1.96
C CYS A 9 -0.56 1.93 1.06
N ALA A 10 -0.62 2.92 0.16
CA ALA A 10 -1.75 3.03 -0.76
C ALA A 10 -1.77 1.92 -1.83
N GLY A 11 -0.60 1.49 -2.32
CA GLY A 11 -0.47 0.51 -3.39
C GLY A 11 -0.88 -0.90 -2.97
N VAL A 12 -0.32 -1.40 -1.86
CA VAL A 12 -0.58 -2.75 -1.33
C VAL A 12 -2.05 -2.90 -0.95
N TYR A 13 -2.61 -1.94 -0.20
CA TYR A 13 -4.02 -1.99 0.18
C TYR A 13 -4.95 -1.96 -1.03
N CYS A 14 -4.66 -1.12 -2.04
CA CYS A 14 -5.44 -1.09 -3.27
C CYS A 14 -5.41 -2.44 -4.01
N GLU A 15 -4.23 -3.06 -4.14
CA GLU A 15 -4.09 -4.35 -4.82
C GLU A 15 -4.82 -5.46 -4.05
N VAL A 16 -4.66 -5.52 -2.72
CA VAL A 16 -5.33 -6.51 -1.87
C VAL A 16 -6.85 -6.35 -1.93
N GLY A 17 -7.36 -5.12 -1.79
CA GLY A 17 -8.80 -4.84 -1.87
C GLY A 17 -9.39 -5.25 -3.23
N GLN A 18 -8.75 -4.86 -4.33
CA GLN A 18 -9.18 -5.26 -5.67
C GLN A 18 -9.09 -6.77 -5.89
N TYR A 19 -8.01 -7.40 -5.42
CA TYR A 19 -7.83 -8.85 -5.52
C TYR A 19 -8.94 -9.61 -4.79
N LEU A 20 -9.33 -9.17 -3.59
CA LEU A 20 -10.40 -9.81 -2.82
C LEU A 20 -11.77 -9.57 -3.46
N LEU A 21 -12.06 -8.36 -3.95
CA LEU A 21 -13.33 -8.09 -4.65
C LEU A 21 -13.48 -8.88 -5.96
N ARG A 22 -12.38 -9.20 -6.66
CA ARG A 22 -12.40 -10.10 -7.83
C ARG A 22 -12.89 -11.51 -7.49
N LYS A 23 -12.80 -11.94 -6.23
CA LYS A 23 -13.33 -13.24 -5.78
C LYS A 23 -14.84 -13.22 -5.49
N GLY A 24 -15.46 -12.04 -5.52
CA GLY A 24 -16.89 -11.84 -5.28
C GLY A 24 -17.13 -10.72 -4.27
N PRO A 25 -18.26 -9.99 -4.39
CA PRO A 25 -18.58 -8.93 -3.45
C PRO A 25 -18.88 -9.49 -2.05
N PRO A 26 -18.44 -8.82 -0.97
CA PRO A 26 -18.77 -9.22 0.39
C PRO A 26 -20.28 -9.12 0.63
N ARG A 27 -20.83 -10.05 1.42
CA ARG A 27 -22.22 -9.99 1.86
C ARG A 27 -22.48 -8.70 2.66
N PRO A 28 -23.72 -8.17 2.68
CA PRO A 28 -24.01 -6.95 3.42
C PRO A 28 -23.64 -6.97 4.90
N SER A 29 -23.72 -8.13 5.55
CA SER A 29 -23.39 -8.34 6.97
C SER A 29 -21.92 -8.67 7.23
N HIS A 30 -21.06 -8.69 6.20
CA HIS A 30 -19.67 -9.08 6.37
C HIS A 30 -18.91 -8.02 7.19
N PRO A 31 -18.19 -8.40 8.27
CA PRO A 31 -17.59 -7.44 9.20
C PRO A 31 -16.55 -6.53 8.53
N TYR A 32 -15.87 -7.02 7.49
CA TYR A 32 -14.87 -6.26 6.73
C TYR A 32 -15.40 -5.62 5.45
N ARG A 33 -16.73 -5.56 5.25
CA ARG A 33 -17.33 -5.04 4.01
C ARG A 33 -16.84 -3.63 3.68
N GLY A 34 -16.91 -2.70 4.64
CA GLY A 34 -16.48 -1.32 4.43
C GLY A 34 -14.99 -1.18 4.09
N TRP A 35 -14.15 -2.03 4.70
CA TRP A 35 -12.72 -2.08 4.39
C TRP A 35 -12.49 -2.54 2.94
N LEU A 36 -13.15 -3.61 2.52
CA LEU A 36 -13.04 -4.15 1.15
C LEU A 36 -13.58 -3.16 0.10
N GLU A 37 -14.72 -2.53 0.37
CA GLU A 37 -15.32 -1.53 -0.52
C GLU A 37 -14.42 -0.31 -0.65
N LEU A 38 -13.83 0.18 0.44
CA LEU A 38 -12.90 1.32 0.42
C LEU A 38 -11.64 0.99 -0.39
N TYR A 39 -10.89 -0.02 0.02
CA TYR A 39 -9.58 -0.29 -0.58
C TYR A 39 -9.68 -0.91 -1.97
N GLY A 40 -10.77 -1.59 -2.29
CA GLY A 40 -11.07 -2.07 -3.64
C GLY A 40 -11.72 -1.03 -4.55
N SER A 41 -12.07 0.17 -4.04
CA SER A 41 -12.81 1.17 -4.80
C SER A 41 -12.01 1.77 -5.97
N PRO A 42 -12.69 2.21 -7.05
CA PRO A 42 -12.10 3.04 -8.08
C PRO A 42 -11.51 4.36 -7.54
N GLU A 43 -12.11 4.92 -6.50
CA GLU A 43 -11.68 6.16 -5.84
C GLU A 43 -10.31 5.99 -5.19
N PHE A 44 -10.13 4.94 -4.39
CA PHE A 44 -8.85 4.64 -3.76
C PHE A 44 -7.77 4.27 -4.79
N ALA A 45 -8.15 3.57 -5.87
CA ALA A 45 -7.25 3.27 -6.98
C ALA A 45 -6.71 4.55 -7.67
N LYS A 46 -7.49 5.63 -7.72
CA LYS A 46 -7.01 6.94 -8.23
C LYS A 46 -5.94 7.52 -7.33
N VAL A 47 -6.03 7.35 -6.00
CA VAL A 47 -5.01 7.80 -5.04
C VAL A 47 -3.71 7.04 -5.25
N ALA A 48 -3.74 5.70 -5.27
CA ALA A 48 -2.56 4.88 -5.51
C ALA A 48 -1.90 5.21 -6.87
N LYS A 49 -2.71 5.38 -7.93
CA LYS A 49 -2.23 5.79 -9.25
C LYS A 49 -1.62 7.20 -9.25
N TRP A 50 -2.18 8.14 -8.50
CA TRP A 50 -1.62 9.48 -8.35
C TRP A 50 -0.28 9.45 -7.62
N MET A 51 -0.16 8.76 -6.49
CA MET A 51 1.10 8.64 -5.75
C MET A 51 2.20 8.01 -6.63
N ARG A 52 1.87 6.95 -7.38
CA ARG A 52 2.81 6.34 -8.33
C ARG A 52 3.25 7.32 -9.41
N ARG A 53 2.35 8.16 -9.93
CA ARG A 53 2.73 9.20 -10.91
C ARG A 53 3.68 10.22 -10.31
N VAL A 54 3.46 10.67 -9.07
CA VAL A 54 4.35 11.60 -8.37
C VAL A 54 5.74 10.98 -8.19
N VAL A 55 5.81 9.73 -7.70
CA VAL A 55 7.08 9.00 -7.56
C VAL A 55 7.80 8.88 -8.90
N ASN A 56 7.09 8.49 -9.96
CA ASN A 56 7.67 8.37 -11.30
C ASN A 56 8.17 9.72 -11.84
N GLN A 57 7.50 10.84 -11.54
CA GLN A 57 7.95 12.17 -11.92
C GLN A 57 9.24 12.55 -11.20
N CYS A 58 9.32 12.34 -9.89
CA CYS A 58 10.56 12.57 -9.13
C CYS A 58 11.71 11.69 -9.65
N ALA A 59 11.43 10.42 -9.97
CA ALA A 59 12.43 9.50 -10.49
C ALA A 59 12.99 9.94 -11.86
N LYS A 60 12.24 10.68 -12.69
CA LYS A 60 12.75 11.15 -13.99
C LYS A 60 13.90 12.15 -13.85
N SER A 61 13.83 13.04 -12.87
CA SER A 61 14.86 14.05 -12.60
C SER A 61 15.94 13.57 -11.62
N ALA A 62 15.71 12.46 -10.93
CA ALA A 62 16.63 11.93 -9.93
C ALA A 62 17.93 11.36 -10.53
N GLY A 63 19.05 11.65 -9.87
CA GLY A 63 20.34 11.03 -10.16
C GLY A 63 20.39 9.55 -9.76
N LYS A 64 21.47 8.84 -10.16
CA LYS A 64 21.62 7.40 -9.88
C LYS A 64 21.55 7.07 -8.38
N ALA A 65 22.26 7.85 -7.54
CA ALA A 65 22.29 7.64 -6.09
C ALA A 65 20.92 7.89 -5.44
N GLU A 66 20.18 8.89 -5.91
CA GLU A 66 18.83 9.19 -5.40
C GLU A 66 17.84 8.10 -5.80
N LYS A 67 17.88 7.62 -7.04
CA LYS A 67 17.06 6.49 -7.48
C LYS A 67 17.28 5.24 -6.63
N ALA A 68 18.54 4.93 -6.29
CA ALA A 68 18.86 3.81 -5.41
C ALA A 68 18.22 3.99 -4.01
N ARG A 69 18.30 5.19 -3.43
CA ARG A 69 17.61 5.48 -2.15
C ARG A 69 16.09 5.40 -2.25
N MET A 70 15.50 5.86 -3.36
CA MET A 70 14.07 5.73 -3.60
C MET A 70 13.65 4.26 -3.64
N GLU A 71 14.39 3.43 -4.38
CA GLU A 71 14.13 1.99 -4.46
C GLU A 71 14.24 1.32 -3.09
N GLU A 72 15.32 1.59 -2.35
CA GLU A 72 15.51 1.07 -0.99
C GLU A 72 14.36 1.48 -0.05
N ALA A 73 13.98 2.76 -0.06
CA ALA A 73 12.89 3.28 0.76
C ALA A 73 11.54 2.63 0.43
N PHE A 74 11.27 2.40 -0.86
CA PHE A 74 10.06 1.69 -1.32
C PHE A 74 10.05 0.24 -0.84
N LEU A 75 11.18 -0.47 -0.96
CA LEU A 75 11.32 -1.86 -0.52
C LEU A 75 11.18 -2.00 1.00
N ILE A 76 11.79 -1.10 1.78
CA ILE A 76 11.68 -1.08 3.24
C ILE A 76 10.21 -0.87 3.65
N SER A 77 9.54 0.14 3.12
CA SER A 77 8.13 0.38 3.44
C SER A 77 7.24 -0.80 3.01
N SER A 78 7.52 -1.44 1.87
CA SER A 78 6.79 -2.64 1.45
C SER A 78 6.97 -3.83 2.41
N ARG A 79 8.18 -4.00 2.98
CA ARG A 79 8.42 -5.01 4.03
C ARG A 79 7.64 -4.66 5.30
N TYR A 80 7.60 -3.39 5.68
CA TYR A 80 6.82 -2.96 6.84
C TYR A 80 5.31 -3.14 6.64
N GLU A 81 4.77 -2.97 5.44
CA GLU A 81 3.37 -3.32 5.16
C GLU A 81 3.10 -4.81 5.43
N TRP A 82 3.98 -5.71 4.96
CA TRP A 82 3.86 -7.13 5.28
C TRP A 82 3.96 -7.42 6.78
N MET A 83 4.94 -6.81 7.47
CA MET A 83 5.09 -6.93 8.92
C MET A 83 3.88 -6.36 9.66
N PHE A 84 3.24 -5.30 9.16
CA PHE A 84 2.04 -4.72 9.73
C PHE A 84 0.86 -5.70 9.72
N TRP A 85 0.72 -6.48 8.64
CA TRP A 85 -0.26 -7.56 8.59
C TRP A 85 0.08 -8.71 9.54
N ASP A 86 1.35 -9.13 9.58
CA ASP A 86 1.81 -10.23 10.44
C ASP A 86 1.71 -9.87 11.93
N MET A 87 2.05 -8.65 12.33
CA MET A 87 1.95 -8.20 13.72
C MET A 87 0.51 -8.15 14.20
N ALA A 88 -0.44 -7.73 13.34
CA ALA A 88 -1.87 -7.74 13.67
C ALA A 88 -2.40 -9.17 13.81
N TRP A 89 -1.94 -10.08 12.94
CA TRP A 89 -2.29 -11.50 13.01
C TRP A 89 -1.73 -12.21 14.24
N ARG A 90 -0.51 -11.85 14.66
CA ARG A 90 0.15 -12.40 15.85
C ARG A 90 -0.24 -11.68 17.14
N GLU A 91 -1.02 -10.61 17.05
CA GLU A 91 -1.30 -9.69 18.15
C GLU A 91 -0.01 -9.26 18.88
N GLU A 92 0.99 -8.89 18.09
CA GLU A 92 2.33 -8.54 18.57
C GLU A 92 2.26 -7.47 19.65
N ARG A 93 3.06 -7.65 20.70
CA ARG A 93 3.18 -6.71 21.81
C ARG A 93 4.60 -6.21 21.90
N TRP A 94 4.75 -5.05 22.52
CA TRP A 94 6.04 -4.55 22.92
C TRP A 94 6.77 -5.60 23.79
N PRO A 95 8.07 -5.82 23.56
CA PRO A 95 8.84 -6.84 24.27
C PRO A 95 9.29 -6.38 25.68
N VAL A 96 8.56 -5.45 26.30
CA VAL A 96 8.89 -4.79 27.58
C VAL A 96 7.73 -4.83 28.56
#